data_AF-A0AA36AF40-F1
#
_entry.id   AF-A0AA36AF40-F1
#
_cell.length_a   1.000
_cell.length_b   1.000
_cell.length_c   1.000
_cell.angle_alpha   90.00
_cell.angle_beta   90.00
_cell.angle_gamma   90.00
#
_symmetry.space_group_name_H-M   'P 1'
#
loop_
_entity.id
_entity.type
_entity.pdbx_description
1 polymer ?
#
loop_
_entity_poly.entity_id
_entity_poly.type
_entity_poly.pdbx_seq_one_letter_code
_entity_poly.pdbx_strand_id
1 'polypeptide(L)'
;MKGRSVDFFKSLLESLKKQSTAFGSKVSVSEKALEASYLVAEIIAQKRKSHTVGENLILPAGKIIVSKMLGQNTLQEIEYVPLSHTTASRCIDDMARDIEEVLHDKLKNSSFSIQVDESTDLTNNYVVFVRFVNEG
;
A
#
# COMPACT_ATOMS: atom_id res chain seq x y z
N MET A 1 22.45 28.18 1.98
CA MET A 1 21.07 27.76 2.32
C MET A 1 20.67 28.49 3.59
N LYS A 2 19.63 29.34 3.57
CA LYS A 2 19.18 30.06 4.78
C LYS A 2 18.55 29.06 5.76
N GLY A 3 19.09 28.94 6.96
CA GLY A 3 18.55 28.07 8.01
C GLY A 3 17.18 28.54 8.46
N ARG A 4 16.17 27.67 8.37
CA ARG A 4 14.83 27.94 8.91
C ARG A 4 14.86 27.74 10.43
N SER A 5 14.08 28.52 11.17
CA SER A 5 14.04 28.46 12.64
C SER A 5 13.38 27.16 13.13
N VAL A 6 13.69 26.76 14.36
CA VAL A 6 13.05 25.62 15.03
C VAL A 6 11.53 25.80 15.11
N ASP A 7 11.06 27.01 15.30
CA ASP A 7 9.63 27.33 15.40
C ASP A 7 8.89 27.14 14.07
N PHE A 8 9.57 27.35 12.93
CA PHE A 8 9.04 27.01 11.62
C PHE A 8 8.75 25.50 11.52
N PHE A 9 9.67 24.64 11.96
CA PHE A 9 9.48 23.19 11.91
C PHE A 9 8.41 22.70 12.89
N LYS A 10 8.32 23.31 14.09
CA LYS A 10 7.25 23.01 15.06
C LYS A 10 5.87 23.37 14.51
N SER A 11 5.73 24.56 13.94
CA SER A 11 4.47 25.01 13.33
C SER A 11 4.07 24.14 12.13
N LEU A 12 5.05 23.75 11.31
CA LEU A 12 4.83 22.84 10.19
C LEU A 12 4.36 21.45 10.66
N LEU A 13 4.98 20.90 11.71
CA LEU A 13 4.56 19.62 12.30
C LEU A 13 3.13 19.68 12.83
N GLU A 14 2.75 20.75 13.53
CA GLU A 14 1.38 20.91 14.03
C GLU A 14 0.36 21.05 12.91
N SER A 15 0.71 21.78 11.84
CA SER A 15 -0.12 21.91 10.64
C SER A 15 -0.33 20.55 9.96
N LEU A 16 0.73 19.75 9.81
CA LEU A 16 0.65 18.41 9.24
C LEU A 16 -0.18 17.46 10.11
N LYS A 17 -0.06 17.53 11.44
CA LYS A 17 -0.88 16.74 12.37
C LYS A 17 -2.36 17.11 12.28
N LYS A 18 -2.69 18.41 12.23
CA LYS A 18 -4.06 18.90 12.03
C LYS A 18 -4.63 18.48 10.67
N GLN A 19 -3.81 18.48 9.62
CA GLN A 19 -4.22 18.02 8.30
C GLN A 19 -4.46 16.51 8.27
N SER A 20 -3.61 15.73 8.94
CA SER A 20 -3.77 14.28 9.12
C SER A 20 -5.05 13.93 9.87
N THR A 21 -5.34 14.59 11.00
CA THR A 21 -6.57 14.34 11.77
C THR A 21 -7.83 14.78 11.02
N ALA A 22 -7.78 15.89 10.28
CA ALA A 22 -8.88 16.33 9.41
C ALA A 22 -9.11 15.42 8.20
N PHE A 23 -8.07 14.71 7.74
CA PHE A 23 -8.19 13.71 6.68
C PHE A 23 -8.79 12.41 7.21
N GLY A 24 -8.35 11.96 8.40
CA GLY A 24 -8.92 10.78 9.07
C GLY A 24 -10.40 10.91 9.42
N SER A 25 -10.88 12.12 9.73
CA SER A 25 -12.31 12.36 10.04
C SER A 25 -13.22 12.48 8.81
N LYS A 26 -12.66 12.66 7.61
CA LYS A 26 -13.44 12.81 6.35
C LYS A 26 -13.56 11.53 5.53
N VAL A 27 -12.89 10.46 5.92
CA VAL A 27 -12.76 9.23 5.13
C VAL A 27 -13.20 8.04 5.98
N SER A 28 -14.51 7.92 6.25
CA SER A 28 -15.07 6.66 6.73
C SER A 28 -15.22 5.71 5.55
N VAL A 29 -14.12 5.06 5.15
CA VAL A 29 -14.14 4.00 4.14
C VAL A 29 -14.78 2.77 4.79
N SER A 30 -15.75 2.15 4.11
CA SER A 30 -16.36 0.92 4.60
C SER A 30 -15.31 -0.19 4.62
N GLU A 31 -15.43 -1.13 5.56
CA GLU A 31 -14.51 -2.28 5.67
C GLU A 31 -14.40 -3.03 4.34
N LYS A 32 -15.52 -3.24 3.64
CA LYS A 32 -15.57 -3.87 2.31
C LYS A 32 -14.81 -3.09 1.24
N ALA A 33 -14.90 -1.76 1.25
CA ALA A 33 -14.17 -0.93 0.30
C ALA A 33 -12.66 -0.95 0.59
N LEU A 34 -12.27 -1.02 1.86
CA LEU A 34 -10.88 -1.18 2.26
C LEU A 34 -10.34 -2.55 1.83
N GLU A 35 -11.07 -3.63 2.12
CA GLU A 35 -10.72 -5.00 1.70
C GLU A 35 -10.56 -5.09 0.17
N ALA A 36 -11.51 -4.54 -0.59
CA ALA A 36 -11.40 -4.48 -2.05
C ALA A 36 -10.16 -3.70 -2.52
N SER A 37 -9.79 -2.62 -1.83
CA SER A 37 -8.57 -1.87 -2.14
C SER A 37 -7.30 -2.71 -1.96
N TYR A 38 -7.21 -3.46 -0.86
CA TYR A 38 -6.07 -4.34 -0.60
C TYR A 38 -5.94 -5.43 -1.66
N LEU A 39 -7.05 -6.11 -1.99
CA LEU A 39 -7.06 -7.16 -3.01
C LEU A 39 -6.65 -6.63 -4.39
N VAL A 40 -7.13 -5.44 -4.78
CA VAL A 40 -6.72 -4.82 -6.05
C VAL A 40 -5.24 -4.40 -6.01
N ALA A 41 -4.76 -3.83 -4.90
CA ALA A 41 -3.37 -3.45 -4.74
C ALA A 41 -2.43 -4.66 -4.81
N GLU A 42 -2.82 -5.79 -4.21
CA GLU A 42 -2.12 -7.06 -4.31
C GLU A 42 -2.00 -7.52 -5.77
N ILE A 43 -3.10 -7.50 -6.53
CA ILE A 43 -3.09 -7.87 -7.95
C ILE A 43 -2.15 -6.95 -8.75
N ILE A 44 -2.17 -5.64 -8.50
CA ILE A 44 -1.26 -4.68 -9.15
C ILE A 44 0.21 -5.03 -8.85
N ALA A 45 0.54 -5.30 -7.59
CA ALA A 45 1.87 -5.66 -7.15
C ALA A 45 2.36 -6.98 -7.77
N GLN A 46 1.54 -8.03 -7.71
CA GLN A 46 1.85 -9.35 -8.29
C GLN A 46 2.09 -9.27 -9.81
N LYS A 47 1.34 -8.41 -10.51
CA LYS A 47 1.52 -8.17 -11.96
C LYS A 47 2.60 -7.14 -12.28
N ARG A 48 3.32 -6.62 -11.28
CA ARG A 48 4.37 -5.59 -11.39
C ARG A 48 3.92 -4.39 -12.21
N LYS A 49 2.68 -3.93 -11.98
CA LYS A 49 2.11 -2.76 -12.67
C LYS A 49 2.30 -1.49 -11.85
N SER A 50 2.25 -0.35 -12.53
CA SER A 50 2.25 0.96 -11.86
C SER A 50 1.05 1.08 -10.91
N HIS A 51 1.27 1.68 -9.74
CA HIS A 51 0.19 1.97 -8.78
C HIS A 51 -0.87 2.92 -9.36
N THR A 52 -0.53 3.69 -10.42
CA THR A 52 -1.47 4.54 -11.15
C THR A 52 -2.52 3.77 -11.97
N VAL A 53 -2.35 2.46 -12.16
CA VAL A 53 -3.32 1.62 -12.90
C VAL A 53 -4.64 1.49 -12.14
N GLY A 54 -4.62 1.57 -10.80
CA GLY A 54 -5.82 1.55 -9.96
C GLY A 54 -6.77 2.70 -10.31
N GLU A 55 -6.28 3.93 -10.23
CA GLU A 55 -7.06 5.14 -10.50
C GLU A 55 -7.38 5.36 -11.98
N ASN A 56 -6.45 5.07 -12.89
CA ASN A 56 -6.59 5.43 -14.30
C ASN A 56 -7.35 4.39 -15.13
N LEU A 57 -7.38 3.13 -14.71
CA LEU A 57 -7.96 2.04 -15.50
C LEU A 57 -8.95 1.18 -14.71
N ILE A 58 -8.54 0.65 -13.56
CA ILE A 58 -9.34 -0.33 -12.82
C ILE A 58 -10.61 0.31 -12.28
N LEU A 59 -10.50 1.49 -11.65
CA LEU A 59 -11.66 2.19 -11.10
C LEU A 59 -12.67 2.63 -12.19
N PRO A 60 -12.25 3.26 -13.32
CA PRO A 60 -13.16 3.54 -14.43
C PRO A 60 -13.81 2.29 -15.04
N ALA A 61 -13.03 1.23 -15.26
CA ALA A 61 -13.55 -0.02 -15.82
C ALA A 61 -14.59 -0.67 -14.89
N GLY A 62 -14.29 -0.70 -13.60
CA GLY A 62 -15.21 -1.20 -12.58
C GLY A 62 -16.53 -0.42 -12.57
N LYS A 63 -16.47 0.92 -12.65
CA LYS A 63 -17.68 1.77 -12.73
C LYS A 63 -18.56 1.41 -13.94
N ILE A 64 -17.95 1.20 -15.11
CA ILE A 64 -18.69 0.81 -16.33
C ILE A 64 -19.37 -0.55 -16.14
N ILE A 65 -18.64 -1.54 -15.61
CA ILE A 65 -19.16 -2.90 -15.41
C ILE A 65 -20.31 -2.89 -14.40
N VAL A 66 -20.11 -2.27 -13.24
CA VAL A 66 -21.15 -2.17 -12.18
C VAL A 66 -22.38 -1.44 -12.70
N SER A 67 -22.19 -0.29 -13.37
CA SER A 67 -23.31 0.46 -13.95
C SER A 67 -24.14 -0.36 -14.94
N LYS A 68 -23.48 -1.19 -15.77
CA LYS A 68 -24.17 -1.96 -16.81
C LYS A 68 -24.81 -3.23 -16.28
N MET A 69 -24.20 -3.89 -15.31
CA MET A 69 -24.65 -5.18 -14.79
C MET A 69 -25.60 -5.04 -13.60
N LEU A 70 -25.37 -4.05 -12.73
CA LEU A 70 -26.04 -3.91 -11.42
C LEU A 70 -26.88 -2.63 -11.30
N GLY A 71 -26.83 -1.76 -12.31
CA GLY A 71 -27.56 -0.49 -12.34
C GLY A 71 -26.81 0.66 -11.65
N GLN A 72 -27.37 1.87 -11.72
CA GLN A 72 -26.68 3.08 -11.22
C GLN A 72 -26.63 3.18 -9.69
N ASN A 73 -27.52 2.50 -8.97
CA ASN A 73 -27.61 2.61 -7.50
C ASN A 73 -26.39 2.04 -6.77
N THR A 74 -25.63 1.14 -7.41
CA THR A 74 -24.41 0.50 -6.87
C THR A 74 -23.11 1.21 -7.28
N LEU A 75 -23.20 2.30 -8.06
CA LEU A 75 -22.03 3.10 -8.47
C LEU A 75 -21.37 3.86 -7.32
N GLN A 76 -22.14 4.23 -6.30
CA GLN A 76 -21.59 4.97 -5.16
C GLN A 76 -20.60 4.10 -4.37
N GLU A 77 -20.87 2.80 -4.21
CA GLU A 77 -20.01 1.90 -3.43
C GLU A 77 -18.62 1.74 -4.05
N ILE A 78 -18.54 1.64 -5.37
CA ILE A 78 -17.25 1.49 -6.06
C ILE A 78 -16.43 2.80 -6.04
N GLU A 79 -17.08 3.95 -5.98
CA GLU A 79 -16.41 5.25 -5.91
C GLU A 79 -15.69 5.46 -4.57
N TYR A 80 -16.14 4.81 -3.51
CA TYR A 80 -15.50 4.85 -2.20
C TYR A 80 -14.32 3.89 -2.06
N VAL A 81 -14.05 3.02 -3.03
CA VAL A 81 -12.88 2.14 -3.00
C VAL A 81 -11.61 2.98 -3.23
N PRO A 82 -10.69 3.05 -2.25
CA PRO A 82 -9.56 3.95 -2.33
C PRO A 82 -8.45 3.38 -3.24
N LEU A 83 -8.54 3.60 -4.56
CA LEU A 83 -7.55 3.09 -5.54
C LEU A 83 -6.59 4.16 -6.09
N SER A 84 -6.43 5.29 -5.40
CA SER A 84 -5.44 6.30 -5.80
C SER A 84 -4.03 5.72 -5.82
N HIS A 85 -3.14 6.30 -6.63
CA HIS A 85 -1.71 5.93 -6.60
C HIS A 85 -1.16 5.87 -5.18
N THR A 86 -1.47 6.90 -4.36
CA THR A 86 -0.97 6.98 -2.99
C THR A 86 -1.58 5.94 -2.06
N THR A 87 -2.83 5.53 -2.28
CA THR A 87 -3.46 4.48 -1.47
C THR A 87 -2.95 3.11 -1.87
N ALA A 88 -2.87 2.82 -3.17
CA ALA A 88 -2.36 1.55 -3.67
C ALA A 88 -0.91 1.31 -3.21
N SER A 89 -0.06 2.34 -3.23
CA SER A 89 1.30 2.27 -2.66
C SER A 89 1.28 1.94 -1.16
N ARG A 90 0.44 2.64 -0.38
CA ARG A 90 0.32 2.39 1.07
C ARG A 90 -0.17 0.99 1.39
N CYS A 91 -1.19 0.49 0.69
CA CYS A 91 -1.66 -0.88 0.87
C CYS A 91 -0.54 -1.91 0.62
N ILE A 92 0.31 -1.67 -0.39
CA ILE A 92 1.45 -2.53 -0.69
C ILE A 92 2.52 -2.45 0.40
N ASP A 93 2.84 -1.25 0.88
CA ASP A 93 3.79 -1.06 1.97
C ASP A 93 3.29 -1.69 3.28
N ASP A 94 2.00 -1.59 3.57
CA ASP A 94 1.38 -2.15 4.76
C ASP A 94 1.34 -3.68 4.69
N MET A 95 1.00 -4.27 3.53
CA MET A 95 1.10 -5.72 3.32
C MET A 95 2.55 -6.22 3.43
N ALA A 96 3.52 -5.47 2.88
CA ALA A 96 4.93 -5.84 2.98
C ALA A 96 5.41 -5.83 4.43
N ARG A 97 4.98 -4.84 5.23
CA ARG A 97 5.30 -4.74 6.66
C ARG A 97 4.66 -5.88 7.46
N ASP A 98 3.41 -6.23 7.17
CA ASP A 98 2.74 -7.37 7.82
C ASP A 98 3.49 -8.69 7.56
N ILE A 99 3.89 -8.93 6.30
CA ILE A 99 4.72 -10.09 5.93
C ILE A 99 6.06 -10.06 6.67
N GLU A 100 6.69 -8.89 6.78
CA GLU A 100 7.96 -8.71 7.51
C GLU A 100 7.80 -9.03 8.99
N GLU A 101 6.73 -8.54 9.65
CA GLU A 101 6.45 -8.82 11.06
C GLU A 101 6.22 -10.31 11.31
N VAL A 102 5.40 -10.96 10.48
CA VAL A 102 5.17 -12.42 10.54
C VAL A 102 6.46 -13.19 10.33
N LEU A 103 7.28 -12.79 9.36
CA LEU A 103 8.56 -13.43 9.09
C LEU A 103 9.52 -13.24 10.26
N HIS A 104 9.62 -12.02 10.81
CA HIS A 104 10.46 -11.71 11.95
C HIS A 104 10.10 -12.56 13.17
N ASP A 105 8.81 -12.71 13.48
CA ASP A 105 8.38 -13.55 14.60
C ASP A 105 8.72 -15.04 14.41
N LYS A 106 8.66 -15.54 13.17
CA LYS A 106 9.10 -16.90 12.84
C LYS A 106 10.62 -17.07 12.91
N LEU A 107 11.38 -16.07 12.46
CA LEU A 107 12.84 -16.12 12.43
C LEU A 107 13.47 -15.98 13.82
N LYS A 108 12.83 -15.28 14.76
CA LYS A 108 13.32 -15.13 16.14
C LYS A 108 13.67 -16.45 16.81
N ASN A 109 12.88 -17.49 16.55
CA ASN A 109 12.98 -18.78 17.23
C ASN A 109 13.43 -19.92 16.31
N SER A 110 13.81 -19.62 15.06
CA SER A 110 14.19 -20.64 14.08
C SER A 110 15.65 -20.50 13.63
N SER A 111 16.25 -21.62 13.25
CA SER A 111 17.51 -21.58 12.51
C SER A 111 17.21 -21.20 11.06
N PHE A 112 17.94 -20.20 10.56
CA PHE A 112 17.81 -19.72 9.19
C PHE A 112 19.18 -19.54 8.53
N SER A 113 19.19 -19.55 7.21
CA SER A 113 20.34 -19.20 6.39
C SER A 113 20.00 -18.01 5.50
N ILE A 114 20.97 -17.12 5.30
CA ILE A 114 20.86 -15.97 4.39
C ILE A 114 21.80 -16.21 3.21
N GLN A 115 21.30 -16.00 2.00
CA GLN A 115 22.09 -15.94 0.78
C GLN A 115 21.94 -14.56 0.15
N VAL A 116 23.06 -13.91 -0.18
CA VAL A 116 23.08 -12.62 -0.87
C VAL A 116 23.62 -12.84 -2.28
N ASP A 117 22.92 -12.33 -3.29
CA ASP A 117 23.29 -12.44 -4.70
C ASP A 117 23.27 -11.05 -5.36
N GLU A 118 24.10 -10.84 -6.37
CA GLU A 118 24.15 -9.57 -7.11
C GLU A 118 23.14 -9.57 -8.25
N SER A 119 22.25 -8.58 -8.31
CA SER A 119 21.28 -8.47 -9.40
C SER A 119 21.97 -7.98 -10.66
N THR A 120 21.86 -8.75 -11.74
CA THR A 120 22.52 -8.45 -13.03
C THR A 120 21.77 -7.40 -13.86
N ASP A 121 20.58 -6.98 -13.44
CA ASP A 121 19.65 -6.18 -14.23
C ASP A 121 19.67 -4.66 -13.92
N LEU A 122 20.27 -4.24 -12.81
CA LEU A 122 20.28 -2.86 -12.33
C LEU A 122 21.58 -2.57 -11.58
N THR A 123 22.21 -1.43 -11.86
CA THR A 123 23.47 -0.98 -11.23
C THR A 123 23.47 -1.18 -9.70
N ASN A 124 24.34 -2.06 -9.19
CA ASN A 124 24.68 -2.29 -7.78
C ASN A 124 23.52 -2.67 -6.85
N ASN A 125 22.56 -3.48 -7.30
CA ASN A 125 21.52 -4.01 -6.42
C ASN A 125 21.88 -5.42 -5.91
N TYR A 126 21.61 -5.70 -4.64
CA TYR A 126 21.77 -7.02 -4.03
C TYR A 126 20.40 -7.63 -3.72
N VAL A 127 20.23 -8.91 -4.01
CA VAL A 127 19.06 -9.70 -3.66
C VAL A 127 19.41 -10.57 -2.45
N VAL A 128 18.57 -10.53 -1.42
CA VAL A 128 18.75 -11.33 -0.20
C VAL A 128 17.67 -12.39 -0.12
N PHE A 129 18.08 -13.66 -0.05
CA PHE A 129 17.20 -14.80 0.16
C PHE A 129 17.36 -15.32 1.59
N VAL A 130 16.25 -15.41 2.32
CA VAL A 130 16.19 -16.01 3.66
C VAL A 130 15.52 -17.39 3.56
N ARG A 131 16.17 -18.43 4.09
CA ARG A 131 15.62 -19.79 4.16
C ARG A 131 15.56 -20.24 5.62
N PHE A 132 14.42 -20.74 6.05
CA PHE A 132 14.21 -21.26 7.40
C PHE A 132 13.27 -22.47 7.36
N VAL A 133 13.32 -23.33 8.38
CA VAL A 133 12.36 -24.44 8.52
C VAL A 133 11.16 -23.91 9.29
N ASN A 134 9.98 -23.99 8.67
CA ASN A 134 8.73 -23.62 9.33
C ASN A 134 8.08 -24.87 9.93
N GLU A 135 8.11 -24.99 11.26
CA GLU A 135 7.25 -25.93 11.98
C GLU A 135 5.82 -25.36 11.89
N GLY A 136 4.95 -26.05 11.16
CA GLY A 136 3.56 -25.64 10.93
C GLY A 136 2.68 -25.82 12.16
#